data_AF-A0A254N1N8-F1
#
_entry.id   AF-A0A254N1N8-F1
#
_cell.length_a   1.000
_cell.length_b   1.000
_cell.length_c   1.000
_cell.angle_alpha   90.00
_cell.angle_beta   90.00
_cell.angle_gamma   90.00
#
_symmetry.space_group_name_H-M   'P 1'
#
loop_
_entity.id
_entity.type
_entity.pdbx_description
1 polymer ?
#
loop_
_entity_poly.entity_id
_entity_poly.type
_entity_poly.pdbx_seq_one_letter_code
_entity_poly.pdbx_strand_id
1 'polypeptide(L)'
;MYQGHTVKLRKSYQDYDEFSNDLNNLAPGEAARVAKLVESTPLPTGFPDRRLMVAALLRLKFPGYGLQAYGERILPGGSALSLFGVEVPQAGRTRFLLFRKSGDSFNLVDDFVLSDGADIADVTVKDGKLVYLSRQGLVVLERPSPQ
;
A
#
# COMPACT_ATOMS: atom_id res chain seq x y z
N MET A 1 7.17 -18.72 -3.58
CA MET A 1 5.68 -18.66 -3.69
C MET A 1 5.23 -17.30 -3.18
N TYR A 2 4.22 -16.70 -3.81
CA TYR A 2 3.63 -15.43 -3.40
C TYR A 2 2.12 -15.47 -3.67
N GLN A 3 1.30 -15.21 -2.66
CA GLN A 3 -0.17 -15.28 -2.76
C GLN A 3 -0.69 -16.60 -3.38
N GLY A 4 -0.05 -17.73 -3.04
CA GLY A 4 -0.39 -19.04 -3.62
C GLY A 4 0.12 -19.28 -5.04
N HIS A 5 0.79 -18.31 -5.67
CA HIS A 5 1.38 -18.44 -7.00
C HIS A 5 2.88 -18.69 -6.95
N THR A 6 3.38 -19.58 -7.81
CA THR A 6 4.80 -19.64 -8.12
C THR A 6 5.17 -18.40 -8.94
N VAL A 7 6.28 -17.76 -8.60
CA VAL A 7 6.81 -16.59 -9.32
C VAL A 7 8.19 -16.94 -9.81
N LYS A 8 8.44 -16.73 -11.10
CA LYS A 8 9.72 -17.04 -11.73
C LYS A 8 10.66 -15.85 -11.56
N LEU A 9 11.77 -16.11 -10.89
CA LEU A 9 12.84 -15.12 -10.71
C LEU A 9 13.73 -15.07 -11.95
N ARG A 10 14.40 -13.93 -12.15
CA ARG A 10 15.29 -13.71 -13.30
C ARG A 10 16.48 -14.68 -13.30
N LYS A 11 16.98 -14.99 -12.11
CA LYS A 11 18.07 -15.93 -11.85
C LYS A 11 17.85 -16.58 -10.48
N SER A 12 18.71 -17.54 -10.16
CA SER A 12 18.86 -18.02 -8.79
C SER A 12 19.60 -16.96 -7.97
N TYR A 13 19.11 -16.68 -6.77
CA TYR A 13 19.75 -15.82 -5.78
C TYR A 13 20.34 -16.69 -4.68
N GLN A 14 21.50 -16.32 -4.16
CA GLN A 14 22.15 -17.04 -3.06
C GLN A 14 21.40 -16.83 -1.75
N ASP A 15 20.92 -15.61 -1.52
CA ASP A 15 20.21 -15.22 -0.31
C ASP A 15 19.15 -14.14 -0.60
N TYR A 16 18.47 -13.71 0.47
CA TYR A 16 17.42 -12.70 0.38
C TYR A 16 17.98 -11.31 0.04
N ASP A 17 19.18 -10.97 0.52
CA ASP A 17 19.76 -9.65 0.32
C ASP A 17 20.13 -9.44 -1.15
N GLU A 18 20.71 -10.45 -1.80
CA GLU A 18 20.96 -10.42 -3.25
C GLU A 18 19.65 -10.24 -4.03
N PHE A 19 18.59 -10.93 -3.61
CA PHE A 19 17.27 -10.86 -4.23
C PHE A 19 16.58 -9.50 -4.04
N SER A 20 16.61 -8.93 -2.83
CA SER A 20 15.92 -7.67 -2.54
C SER A 20 16.63 -6.45 -3.11
N ASN A 21 17.95 -6.53 -3.30
CA ASN A 21 18.73 -5.43 -3.88
C ASN A 21 18.74 -5.42 -5.42
N ASP A 22 18.25 -6.48 -6.07
CA ASP A 22 18.12 -6.55 -7.53
C ASP A 22 16.78 -5.94 -7.98
N LEU A 23 16.83 -4.71 -8.50
CA LEU A 23 15.68 -4.00 -9.07
C LEU A 23 15.01 -4.76 -10.23
N ASN A 24 15.72 -5.70 -10.84
CA ASN A 24 15.25 -6.53 -11.95
C ASN A 24 15.15 -8.02 -11.55
N ASN A 25 14.70 -8.31 -10.33
CA ASN A 25 14.67 -9.67 -9.79
C ASN A 25 13.64 -10.64 -10.40
N LEU A 26 12.64 -10.12 -11.11
CA LEU A 26 11.62 -10.90 -11.80
C LEU A 26 12.04 -11.28 -13.22
N ALA A 27 11.68 -12.50 -13.65
CA ALA A 27 11.91 -12.92 -15.03
C ALA A 27 11.10 -12.07 -16.04
N PRO A 28 11.53 -11.97 -17.31
CA PRO A 28 10.75 -11.29 -18.34
C PRO A 28 9.31 -11.81 -18.40
N GLY A 29 8.33 -10.90 -18.39
CA GLY A 29 6.89 -11.23 -18.38
C GLY A 29 6.28 -11.48 -16.99
N GLU A 30 7.08 -11.72 -15.94
CA GLU A 30 6.56 -11.93 -14.59
C GLU A 30 6.22 -10.61 -13.88
N ALA A 31 6.92 -9.53 -14.21
CA ALA A 31 6.69 -8.20 -13.63
C ALA A 31 5.21 -7.77 -13.71
N ALA A 32 4.62 -7.79 -14.91
CA ALA A 32 3.23 -7.43 -15.11
C ALA A 32 2.25 -8.34 -14.35
N ARG A 33 2.58 -9.64 -14.25
CA ARG A 33 1.75 -10.61 -13.53
C ARG A 33 1.79 -10.39 -12.03
N VAL A 34 2.98 -10.17 -11.47
CA VAL A 34 3.18 -9.90 -10.04
C VAL A 34 2.59 -8.54 -9.66
N ALA A 35 2.79 -7.51 -10.49
CA ALA A 35 2.15 -6.22 -10.32
C ALA A 35 0.63 -6.36 -10.22
N LYS A 36 0.01 -7.08 -11.17
CA LYS A 36 -1.43 -7.37 -11.13
C LYS A 36 -1.84 -8.09 -9.85
N LEU A 37 -1.06 -9.06 -9.37
CA LEU A 37 -1.36 -9.74 -8.11
C LEU A 37 -1.35 -8.77 -6.92
N VAL A 38 -0.34 -7.91 -6.80
CA VAL A 38 -0.30 -6.89 -5.73
C VAL A 38 -1.47 -5.93 -5.85
N GLU A 39 -1.82 -5.48 -7.05
CA GLU A 39 -2.91 -4.53 -7.29
C GLU A 39 -4.29 -5.14 -7.02
N SER A 40 -4.52 -6.39 -7.42
CA SER A 40 -5.84 -7.03 -7.36
C SER A 40 -6.07 -7.91 -6.15
N THR A 41 -5.06 -8.13 -5.28
CA THR A 41 -5.24 -8.97 -4.09
C THR A 41 -6.25 -8.28 -3.16
N PRO A 42 -7.39 -8.92 -2.85
CA PRO A 42 -8.38 -8.34 -1.96
C PRO A 42 -7.83 -8.27 -0.54
N LEU A 43 -8.19 -7.20 0.17
CA LEU A 43 -7.96 -7.06 1.60
C LEU A 43 -9.29 -7.13 2.35
N PRO A 44 -9.32 -7.69 3.57
CA PRO A 44 -10.44 -7.51 4.47
C PRO A 44 -10.77 -6.02 4.63
N THR A 45 -12.06 -5.70 4.66
CA THR A 45 -12.56 -4.33 4.87
C THR A 45 -12.41 -3.87 6.31
N GLY A 46 -12.20 -4.80 7.25
CA GLY A 46 -12.05 -4.52 8.68
C GLY A 46 -11.06 -5.44 9.36
N PHE A 47 -10.34 -4.89 10.32
CA PHE A 47 -9.39 -5.57 11.19
C PHE A 47 -9.70 -5.20 12.64
N PRO A 48 -9.70 -6.18 13.57
CA PRO A 48 -10.05 -5.90 14.96
C PRO A 48 -8.91 -5.20 15.71
N ASP A 49 -7.66 -5.30 15.22
CA ASP A 49 -6.50 -4.67 15.82
C ASP A 49 -5.43 -4.31 14.77
N ARG A 50 -4.47 -3.46 15.19
CA ARG A 50 -3.35 -3.00 14.37
C ARG A 50 -2.45 -4.14 13.91
N ARG A 51 -2.23 -5.16 14.75
CA ARG A 51 -1.31 -6.27 14.45
C ARG A 51 -1.84 -7.08 13.27
N LEU A 52 -3.13 -7.37 13.23
CA LEU A 52 -3.76 -8.11 12.13
C LEU A 52 -3.82 -7.29 10.85
N MET A 53 -4.07 -5.98 10.93
CA MET A 53 -3.95 -5.08 9.78
C MET A 53 -2.53 -5.08 9.21
N VAL A 54 -1.50 -4.87 10.05
CA VAL A 54 -0.09 -4.90 9.61
C VAL A 54 0.29 -6.27 9.06
N ALA A 55 -0.15 -7.36 9.66
CA ALA A 55 0.11 -8.71 9.15
C ALA A 55 -0.49 -8.91 7.74
N ALA A 56 -1.68 -8.34 7.47
CA ALA A 56 -2.27 -8.37 6.14
C ALA A 56 -1.47 -7.53 5.12
N LEU A 57 -1.00 -6.35 5.50
CA LEU A 57 -0.14 -5.51 4.65
C LEU A 57 1.20 -6.18 4.34
N LEU A 58 1.83 -6.83 5.32
CA LEU A 58 3.07 -7.58 5.12
C LEU A 58 2.89 -8.80 4.20
N ARG A 59 1.72 -9.45 4.25
CA ARG A 59 1.36 -10.53 3.32
C ARG A 59 1.07 -10.00 1.91
N LEU A 60 0.46 -8.81 1.82
CA LEU A 60 0.19 -8.16 0.54
C LEU A 60 1.49 -7.73 -0.16
N LYS A 61 2.46 -7.18 0.59
CA LYS A 61 3.76 -6.75 0.08
C LYS A 61 4.49 -7.88 -0.64
N PHE A 62 4.99 -7.63 -1.85
CA PHE A 62 5.87 -8.59 -2.51
C PHE A 62 7.26 -8.60 -1.81
N PRO A 63 7.90 -9.77 -1.62
CA PRO A 63 9.25 -9.85 -1.06
C PRO A 63 10.24 -8.99 -1.85
N GLY A 64 11.13 -8.26 -1.15
CA GLY A 64 12.09 -7.34 -1.79
C GLY A 64 11.55 -5.96 -2.15
N TYR A 65 10.25 -5.69 -2.02
CA TYR A 65 9.64 -4.39 -2.36
C TYR A 65 9.11 -3.66 -1.12
N GLY A 66 8.88 -2.36 -1.25
CA GLY A 66 8.55 -1.43 -0.18
C GLY A 66 7.16 -1.58 0.43
N LEU A 67 7.09 -1.33 1.74
CA LEU A 67 5.87 -1.01 2.49
C LEU A 67 6.18 0.24 3.30
N GLN A 68 5.45 1.32 3.05
CA GLN A 68 5.62 2.60 3.72
C GLN A 68 4.37 2.94 4.55
N ALA A 69 4.59 3.47 5.75
CA ALA A 69 3.56 4.14 6.53
C ALA A 69 3.76 5.65 6.42
N TYR A 70 2.68 6.39 6.18
CA TYR A 70 2.70 7.86 6.04
C TYR A 70 2.28 8.60 7.31
N GLY A 71 2.03 7.85 8.39
CA GLY A 71 1.63 8.38 9.69
C GLY A 71 0.13 8.20 9.98
N GLU A 72 -0.31 8.75 11.11
CA GLU A 72 -1.70 8.75 11.52
C GLU A 72 -2.19 10.20 11.69
N ARG A 73 -3.38 10.50 11.16
CA ARG A 73 -4.04 11.79 11.33
C ARG A 73 -5.28 11.62 12.20
N ILE A 74 -5.25 12.21 13.39
CA ILE A 74 -6.40 12.22 14.29
C ILE A 74 -7.49 13.14 13.72
N LEU A 75 -8.71 12.63 13.64
CA LEU A 75 -9.89 13.35 13.21
C LEU A 75 -10.69 13.88 14.42
N PRO A 76 -11.54 14.91 14.21
CA PRO A 76 -12.55 15.28 15.20
C PRO A 76 -13.39 14.06 15.60
N GLY A 77 -13.63 13.89 16.90
CA GLY A 77 -14.33 12.71 17.44
C GLY A 77 -13.42 11.53 17.80
N GLY A 78 -12.10 11.66 17.68
CA GLY A 78 -11.13 10.72 18.24
C GLY A 78 -10.81 9.49 17.36
N SER A 79 -11.42 9.39 16.18
CA SER A 79 -10.97 8.44 15.15
C SER A 79 -9.66 8.94 14.50
N ALA A 80 -8.95 8.07 13.78
CA ALA A 80 -7.75 8.46 13.05
C ALA A 80 -7.71 7.85 11.64
N LEU A 81 -7.01 8.51 10.72
CA LEU A 81 -6.68 7.98 9.40
C LEU A 81 -5.24 7.50 9.38
N SER A 82 -5.00 6.28 8.94
CA SER A 82 -3.67 5.67 8.81
C SER A 82 -3.43 5.28 7.36
N LEU A 83 -2.49 5.97 6.69
CA LEU A 83 -2.18 5.75 5.27
C LEU A 83 -0.95 4.88 5.10
N PHE A 84 -1.04 3.89 4.22
CA PHE A 84 0.04 3.00 3.84
C PHE A 84 0.22 2.95 2.32
N GLY A 85 1.45 2.76 1.87
CA GLY A 85 1.81 2.52 0.47
C GLY A 85 2.50 1.18 0.34
N VAL A 86 2.01 0.34 -0.57
CA VAL A 86 2.65 -0.92 -0.96
C VAL A 86 3.19 -0.75 -2.36
N GLU A 87 4.51 -0.88 -2.51
CA GLU A 87 5.17 -0.77 -3.81
C GLU A 87 4.68 -1.89 -4.74
N VAL A 88 4.35 -1.51 -5.99
CA VAL A 88 3.95 -2.44 -7.05
C VAL A 88 5.20 -2.89 -7.81
N PRO A 89 5.54 -4.20 -7.81
CA PRO A 89 6.81 -4.67 -8.35
C PRO A 89 7.08 -4.28 -9.80
N GLN A 90 8.22 -3.61 -10.02
CA GLN A 90 8.72 -3.18 -11.35
C GLN A 90 7.68 -2.39 -12.18
N ALA A 91 6.75 -1.71 -11.52
CA ALA A 91 5.66 -1.01 -12.19
C ALA A 91 5.73 0.52 -12.08
N GLY A 92 6.66 1.06 -11.27
CA GLY A 92 6.75 2.50 -11.00
C GLY A 92 5.45 3.07 -10.43
N ARG A 93 4.76 2.28 -9.61
CA ARG A 93 3.44 2.56 -9.02
C ARG A 93 3.39 2.05 -7.59
N THR A 94 2.54 2.69 -6.78
CA THR A 94 2.27 2.34 -5.40
C THR A 94 0.77 2.12 -5.22
N ARG A 95 0.39 1.03 -4.55
CA ARG A 95 -0.98 0.82 -4.06
C ARG A 95 -1.13 1.47 -2.69
N PHE A 96 -1.94 2.52 -2.62
CA PHE A 96 -2.25 3.26 -1.42
C PHE A 96 -3.47 2.67 -0.73
N LEU A 97 -3.34 2.45 0.57
CA LEU A 97 -4.35 1.85 1.44
C LEU A 97 -4.59 2.79 2.61
N LEU A 98 -5.80 3.32 2.70
CA LEU A 98 -6.22 4.19 3.79
C LEU A 98 -7.11 3.43 4.75
N PHE A 99 -6.74 3.42 6.03
CA PHE A 99 -7.55 2.85 7.09
C PHE A 99 -8.10 3.95 7.99
N ARG A 100 -9.36 3.81 8.42
CA ARG A 100 -9.91 4.57 9.55
C ARG A 100 -9.83 3.70 10.80
N LYS A 101 -9.10 4.20 11.79
CA LYS A 101 -9.03 3.66 13.15
C LYS A 101 -10.17 4.19 14.00
N SER A 102 -10.91 3.27 14.63
CA SER A 102 -11.96 3.56 15.61
C SER A 102 -11.78 2.66 16.82
N GLY A 103 -11.33 3.22 17.94
CA GLY A 103 -10.83 2.44 19.07
C GLY A 103 -9.61 1.61 18.64
N ASP A 104 -9.67 0.29 18.83
CA ASP A 104 -8.62 -0.64 18.39
C ASP A 104 -8.82 -1.15 16.95
N SER A 105 -10.02 -0.98 16.40
CA SER A 105 -10.37 -1.50 15.08
C SER A 105 -9.89 -0.60 13.94
N PHE A 106 -9.60 -1.19 12.79
CA PHE A 106 -9.17 -0.53 11.57
C PHE A 106 -10.06 -0.95 10.41
N ASN A 107 -10.68 0.00 9.72
CA ASN A 107 -11.50 -0.27 8.55
C ASN A 107 -10.86 0.33 7.30
N LEU A 108 -10.76 -0.44 6.22
CA LEU A 108 -10.27 0.04 4.93
C LEU A 108 -11.30 1.02 4.36
N VAL A 109 -10.89 2.26 4.13
CA VAL A 109 -11.76 3.34 3.63
C VAL A 109 -11.42 3.76 2.21
N ASP A 110 -10.19 3.53 1.76
CA ASP A 110 -9.79 3.78 0.39
C ASP A 110 -8.65 2.85 -0.04
N ASP A 111 -8.64 2.51 -1.32
CA ASP A 111 -7.70 1.59 -1.93
C ASP A 111 -7.55 1.95 -3.42
N PHE A 112 -6.37 2.42 -3.79
CA PHE A 112 -6.12 2.88 -5.16
C PHE A 112 -4.64 2.78 -5.51
N VAL A 113 -4.34 2.82 -6.81
CA VAL A 113 -2.97 2.75 -7.33
C VAL A 113 -2.64 4.06 -8.02
N LEU A 114 -1.47 4.62 -7.73
CA LEU A 114 -0.90 5.77 -8.45
C LEU A 114 0.54 5.49 -8.87
N SER A 115 0.99 6.19 -9.91
CA SER A 115 2.41 6.23 -10.28
C SER A 115 3.25 6.85 -9.18
N ASP A 116 4.47 6.33 -8.97
CA ASP A 116 5.37 6.76 -7.89
C ASP A 116 5.84 8.22 -8.03
N GLY A 117 5.57 8.88 -9.16
CA GLY A 117 5.70 10.32 -9.32
C GLY A 117 4.65 11.14 -8.54
N ALA A 118 3.60 10.50 -8.01
CA ALA A 118 2.66 11.11 -7.10
C ALA A 118 3.28 11.14 -5.69
N ASP A 119 3.86 12.27 -5.30
CA ASP A 119 4.49 12.50 -3.98
C ASP A 119 3.44 12.60 -2.87
N ILE A 120 2.57 11.60 -2.69
CA ILE A 120 1.63 11.57 -1.56
C ILE A 120 2.43 11.41 -0.26
N ALA A 121 2.14 12.25 0.72
CA ALA A 121 2.78 12.25 2.02
C ALA A 121 1.79 12.33 3.18
N ASP A 122 0.59 12.86 2.97
CA ASP A 122 -0.44 13.00 4.00
C ASP A 122 -1.84 12.86 3.40
N VAL A 123 -2.83 12.69 4.26
CA VAL A 123 -4.25 12.67 3.91
C VAL A 123 -5.06 13.41 4.97
N THR A 124 -5.99 14.24 4.53
CA THR A 124 -6.95 14.93 5.40
C THR A 124 -8.37 14.77 4.89
N VAL A 125 -9.35 15.08 5.74
CA VAL A 125 -10.74 15.24 5.33
C VAL A 125 -11.01 16.73 5.15
N LYS A 126 -11.59 17.12 4.02
CA LYS A 126 -12.06 18.50 3.76
C LYS A 126 -13.35 18.43 2.95
N ASP A 127 -14.38 19.15 3.39
CA ASP A 127 -15.68 19.23 2.71
C ASP A 127 -16.28 17.85 2.36
N GLY A 128 -16.13 16.88 3.27
CA GLY A 128 -16.61 15.51 3.08
C GLY A 128 -15.81 14.65 2.09
N LYS A 129 -14.62 15.10 1.67
CA LYS A 129 -13.72 14.38 0.77
C LYS A 129 -12.41 14.00 1.47
N LEU A 130 -11.81 12.92 1.02
CA LEU A 130 -10.41 12.60 1.29
C LEU A 130 -9.54 13.44 0.35
N VAL A 131 -8.60 14.17 0.94
CA VAL A 131 -7.64 15.02 0.21
C VAL A 131 -6.24 14.51 0.51
N TYR A 132 -5.61 13.95 -0.51
CA TYR A 132 -4.24 13.44 -0.45
C TYR A 132 -3.28 14.58 -0.81
N LEU A 133 -2.30 14.79 0.06
CA LEU A 133 -1.41 15.95 0.02
C LEU A 133 0.03 15.51 -0.21
N SER A 134 0.79 16.36 -0.89
CA SER A 134 2.24 16.20 -0.98
C SER A 134 2.97 16.63 0.27
N ARG A 135 4.29 16.39 0.32
CA ARG A 135 5.14 16.87 1.43
C ARG A 135 5.09 18.39 1.59
N GLN A 136 4.82 19.13 0.51
CA GLN A 136 4.68 20.59 0.50
C GLN A 136 3.24 21.03 0.79
N GLY A 137 2.32 20.11 1.07
CA GLY A 137 0.91 20.40 1.34
C GLY A 137 0.08 20.68 0.09
N LEU A 138 0.57 20.37 -1.11
CA LEU A 138 -0.18 20.53 -2.35
C LEU A 138 -1.15 19.37 -2.54
N VAL A 139 -2.34 19.64 -3.09
CA VAL A 139 -3.31 18.59 -3.40
C VAL A 139 -2.79 17.74 -4.56
N VAL A 140 -2.64 16.44 -4.30
CA VAL A 140 -2.28 15.44 -5.30
C VAL A 140 -3.52 14.78 -5.90
N LEU A 141 -4.49 14.46 -5.04
CA LEU A 141 -5.72 13.77 -5.43
C LEU A 141 -6.85 14.05 -4.43
N GLU A 142 -8.07 14.19 -4.92
CA GLU A 142 -9.28 14.18 -4.11
C GLU A 142 -10.09 12.91 -4.39
N ARG A 143 -10.65 12.31 -3.35
CA ARG A 143 -11.52 11.12 -3.44
C ARG A 143 -12.74 11.28 -2.53
N PRO A 144 -13.88 10.65 -2.87
CA PRO A 144 -15.03 10.64 -1.97
C PRO A 144 -14.63 10.04 -0.61
N SER A 145 -15.02 10.67 0.50
CA SER A 145 -14.92 10.00 1.79
C SER A 145 -16.06 9.00 1.90
N PRO A 146 -15.80 7.73 2.27
CA PRO A 146 -16.88 6.89 2.77
C PRO A 146 -17.48 7.58 4.01
N GLN A 147 -18.81 7.64 4.06
CA GLN A 147 -19.56 8.18 5.21
C GLN A 147 -19.36 7.27 6.42
#